data_AF-A0A535NWP5-F1
#
_entry.id   AF-A0A535NWP5-F1
#
_cell.length_a   1.000
_cell.length_b   1.000
_cell.length_c   1.000
_cell.angle_alpha   90.00
_cell.angle_beta   90.00
_cell.angle_gamma   90.00
#
_symmetry.space_group_name_H-M   'P 1'
#
loop_
_entity.id
_entity.type
_entity.pdbx_description
1 polymer ?
#
loop_
_entity_poly.entity_id
_entity_poly.type
_entity_poly.pdbx_seq_one_letter_code
_entity_poly.pdbx_strand_id
1 'polypeptide(L)'
;WAGTTVLHGDVATAVRDLKAHQDGTLLVPGSGALVRWLLANNLVDQLDLLTYPVVIGQGQRLFPDSGPDVALDLVNSRTTSRGITIQTYRPRGRPEYAKSTVDPEHVMRDATLGRRS
;
A
#
# COMPACT_ATOMS: atom_id res chain seq x y z
N TRP A 1 -9.59 -0.82 31.64
CA TRP A 1 -8.59 -0.42 30.64
C TRP A 1 -8.11 0.97 31.02
N ALA A 2 -6.98 1.04 31.75
CA ALA A 2 -6.39 2.32 32.13
C ALA A 2 -5.51 2.83 30.98
N GLY A 3 -5.56 4.13 30.70
CA GLY A 3 -4.78 4.74 29.60
C GLY A 3 -5.38 4.59 28.21
N THR A 4 -6.66 4.23 28.09
CA THR A 4 -7.37 4.18 26.81
C THR A 4 -8.29 5.38 26.67
N THR A 5 -8.19 6.08 25.54
CA THR A 5 -9.12 7.14 25.14
C THR A 5 -9.92 6.67 23.93
N VAL A 6 -11.23 6.79 23.99
CA VAL A 6 -12.10 6.46 22.86
C VAL A 6 -12.36 7.72 22.05
N LEU A 7 -12.06 7.68 20.75
CA LEU A 7 -12.38 8.75 19.82
C LEU A 7 -13.81 8.58 19.30
N HIS A 8 -14.60 9.64 19.36
CA HIS A 8 -15.99 9.67 18.89
C HIS A 8 -16.23 10.86 17.95
N GLY A 9 -17.28 10.79 17.13
CA GLY A 9 -17.62 11.86 16.19
C GLY A 9 -16.74 11.84 14.94
N ASP A 10 -16.15 12.99 14.58
CA ASP A 10 -15.24 13.10 13.45
C ASP A 10 -13.87 12.49 13.80
N VAL A 11 -13.77 11.18 13.59
CA VAL A 11 -12.55 10.41 13.84
C VAL A 11 -11.41 10.89 12.95
N ALA A 12 -11.66 11.38 11.73
CA ALA A 12 -10.60 11.81 10.83
C ALA A 12 -9.92 13.08 11.36
N THR A 13 -10.71 14.04 11.84
CA THR A 13 -10.19 15.24 12.49
C THR A 13 -9.47 14.88 13.78
N ALA A 14 -10.05 14.04 14.63
CA ALA A 14 -9.38 13.61 15.86
C ALA A 14 -8.03 12.94 15.61
N VAL A 15 -7.91 12.10 14.57
CA VAL A 15 -6.63 11.48 14.18
C VAL A 15 -5.64 12.53 13.66
N ARG A 16 -6.08 13.51 12.87
CA ARG A 16 -5.20 14.61 12.43
C ARG A 16 -4.69 15.42 13.60
N ASP A 17 -5.55 15.71 14.57
CA ASP A 17 -5.17 16.45 15.78
C ASP A 17 -4.16 15.66 16.60
N LEU A 18 -4.38 14.34 16.77
CA LEU A 18 -3.40 13.47 17.44
C LEU A 18 -2.05 13.49 16.72
N LYS A 19 -2.03 13.38 15.39
CA LYS A 19 -0.81 13.45 14.59
C LYS A 19 -0.09 14.79 14.71
N ALA A 20 -0.83 15.89 14.90
CA ALA A 20 -0.27 17.23 14.98
C ALA A 20 0.27 17.60 16.39
N HIS A 21 -0.30 17.02 17.45
CA HIS A 21 -0.04 17.46 18.83
C HIS A 21 0.65 16.41 19.70
N GLN A 22 0.78 15.16 19.25
CA GLN A 22 1.57 14.15 19.97
C GLN A 22 2.98 14.03 19.41
N ASP A 23 3.95 14.06 20.32
CA ASP A 23 5.32 13.69 20.01
C ASP A 23 5.45 12.17 19.86
N GLY A 24 6.22 11.73 18.88
CA GLY A 24 6.52 10.32 18.63
C GLY A 24 5.72 9.67 17.51
N THR A 25 5.65 8.34 17.51
CA THR A 25 5.01 7.56 16.44
C THR A 25 3.65 7.05 16.86
N LEU A 26 2.61 7.42 16.13
CA LEU A 26 1.28 6.81 16.26
C LEU A 26 1.25 5.49 15.49
N LEU A 27 1.44 4.37 16.20
CA LEU A 27 1.49 3.04 15.61
C LEU A 27 0.10 2.39 15.55
N VAL A 28 -0.26 1.86 14.38
CA VAL A 28 -1.49 1.10 14.17
C VAL A 28 -1.12 -0.34 13.75
N PRO A 29 -1.00 -1.28 14.70
CA PRO A 29 -0.71 -2.68 14.36
C PRO A 29 -1.92 -3.39 13.73
N GLY A 30 -3.12 -2.81 13.84
CA GLY A 30 -4.36 -3.34 13.33
C GLY A 30 -5.57 -2.57 13.90
N SER A 31 -6.80 -2.91 13.52
CA SER A 31 -7.18 -3.98 12.61
C SER A 31 -6.96 -3.62 11.13
N GLY A 32 -6.99 -4.62 10.23
CA GLY A 32 -6.93 -4.36 8.79
C GLY A 32 -8.04 -3.42 8.29
N ALA A 33 -9.21 -3.42 8.94
CA ALA A 33 -10.29 -2.48 8.64
C ALA A 33 -9.89 -1.02 8.97
N LEU A 34 -9.25 -0.80 10.12
CA LEU A 34 -8.75 0.52 10.50
C LEU A 34 -7.64 1.00 9.56
N VAL A 35 -6.69 0.13 9.21
CA VAL A 35 -5.61 0.46 8.26
C VAL A 35 -6.19 0.88 6.89
N ARG A 36 -7.17 0.14 6.37
CA ARG A 36 -7.88 0.50 5.13
C ARG A 36 -8.56 1.87 5.23
N TRP A 37 -9.25 2.13 6.33
CA TRP A 37 -9.93 3.40 6.55
C TRP A 37 -8.94 4.57 6.61
N LEU A 38 -7.80 4.40 7.30
CA LEU A 38 -6.76 5.42 7.38
C LEU A 38 -6.13 5.70 6.00
N LEU A 39 -5.86 4.65 5.21
CA LEU A 39 -5.35 4.80 3.83
C LEU A 39 -6.34 5.57 2.96
N ALA A 40 -7.63 5.21 3.00
CA ALA A 40 -8.68 5.88 2.23
C ALA A 40 -8.86 7.36 2.60
N ASN A 41 -8.49 7.75 3.83
CA ASN A 41 -8.56 9.13 4.32
C ASN A 41 -7.23 9.89 4.21
N ASN A 42 -6.21 9.31 3.56
CA ASN A 42 -4.85 9.88 3.46
C ASN A 42 -4.22 10.20 4.83
N LEU A 43 -4.48 9.35 5.83
CA LEU A 43 -3.99 9.54 7.21
C LEU A 43 -2.75 8.70 7.54
N VAL A 44 -2.25 7.91 6.59
CA VAL A 44 -1.07 7.05 6.75
C VAL A 44 0.16 7.71 6.13
N ASP A 45 1.19 7.97 6.94
CA ASP A 45 2.47 8.51 6.46
C ASP A 45 3.46 7.40 6.09
N GLN A 46 3.40 6.27 6.80
CA GLN A 46 4.27 5.11 6.62
C GLN A 46 3.45 3.82 6.74
N LEU A 47 3.69 2.88 5.83
CA LEU A 47 3.11 1.55 5.84
C LEU A 47 4.22 0.50 5.91
N ASP A 48 4.33 -0.19 7.03
CA ASP A 48 5.22 -1.35 7.18
C ASP A 48 4.46 -2.64 6.82
N LEU A 49 4.76 -3.20 5.65
CA LEU A 49 4.15 -4.42 5.15
C LEU A 49 5.06 -5.62 5.43
N LEU A 50 4.57 -6.54 6.26
CA LEU A 50 5.23 -7.79 6.59
C LEU A 50 4.63 -8.91 5.74
N THR A 51 5.42 -9.49 4.84
CA THR A 51 5.00 -10.63 4.03
C THR A 51 5.61 -11.91 4.59
N TYR A 52 4.75 -12.83 5.02
CA TYR A 52 5.14 -14.14 5.51
C TYR A 52 5.18 -15.14 4.34
N PRO A 53 6.18 -16.04 4.28
CA PRO A 53 6.30 -17.03 3.20
C PRO A 53 5.31 -18.20 3.38
N VAL A 54 4.02 -17.89 3.38
CA VAL A 54 2.92 -18.85 3.55
C VAL A 54 1.75 -18.49 2.65
N VAL A 55 1.11 -19.52 2.09
CA VAL A 55 -0.13 -19.37 1.32
C VAL A 55 -1.30 -19.80 2.20
N ILE A 56 -2.13 -18.85 2.62
CA ILE A 56 -3.29 -19.10 3.50
C ILE A 56 -4.55 -19.50 2.68
N GLY A 57 -4.58 -19.17 1.39
CA GLY A 57 -5.69 -19.50 0.47
C GLY A 57 -6.90 -18.56 0.61
N GLN A 58 -7.50 -18.46 1.80
CA GLN A 58 -8.72 -17.67 2.05
C GLN A 58 -8.60 -16.85 3.34
N GLY A 59 -9.34 -15.74 3.43
CA GLY A 59 -9.38 -14.91 4.64
C GLY A 59 -9.55 -13.42 4.36
N GLN A 60 -9.37 -12.61 5.41
CA GLN A 60 -9.45 -11.16 5.31
C GLN A 60 -8.25 -10.58 4.56
N ARG A 61 -8.52 -9.84 3.49
CA ARG A 61 -7.49 -9.17 2.70
C ARG A 61 -7.23 -7.77 3.23
N LEU A 62 -5.96 -7.38 3.37
CA LEU A 62 -5.61 -5.98 3.66
C LEU A 62 -6.06 -5.07 2.51
N PHE A 63 -5.90 -5.53 1.27
CA PHE A 63 -6.35 -4.86 0.05
C PHE A 63 -7.46 -5.69 -0.61
N PRO A 64 -8.73 -5.32 -0.42
CA PRO A 64 -9.87 -6.02 -1.02
C PRO A 64 -10.07 -5.62 -2.48
N ASP A 65 -10.81 -6.43 -3.23
CA ASP A 65 -11.05 -6.23 -4.67
C ASP A 65 -11.77 -4.90 -4.98
N SER A 66 -12.54 -4.38 -4.03
CA SER A 66 -13.28 -3.11 -4.14
C SER A 66 -12.56 -1.92 -3.48
N GLY A 67 -11.27 -2.05 -3.16
CA GLY A 67 -10.49 -0.98 -2.52
C GLY A 67 -9.97 0.07 -3.51
N PRO A 68 -9.62 1.29 -3.04
CA PRO A 68 -8.94 2.27 -3.87
C PRO A 68 -7.54 1.79 -4.26
N ASP A 69 -7.07 2.22 -5.42
CA ASP A 69 -5.69 2.08 -5.84
C ASP A 69 -4.81 3.11 -5.11
N VAL A 70 -3.63 2.68 -4.63
CA VAL A 70 -2.71 3.54 -3.87
C VAL A 70 -1.30 3.34 -4.41
N ALA A 71 -0.67 4.42 -4.86
CA ALA A 71 0.76 4.43 -5.17
C ALA A 71 1.58 4.37 -3.88
N LEU A 72 2.63 3.56 -3.89
CA LEU A 72 3.53 3.34 -2.77
C LEU A 72 4.98 3.55 -3.22
N ASP A 73 5.70 4.39 -2.50
CA ASP A 73 7.16 4.51 -2.66
C ASP A 73 7.84 3.59 -1.65
N LEU A 74 8.70 2.68 -2.12
CA LEU A 74 9.50 1.84 -1.25
C LEU A 74 10.62 2.67 -0.61
N VAL A 75 10.59 2.78 0.72
CA VAL A 75 11.59 3.52 1.51
C VAL A 75 12.65 2.59 2.08
N ASN A 76 12.26 1.39 2.48
CA ASN A 76 13.17 0.39 3.04
C ASN A 76 12.68 -1.02 2.73
N SER A 77 13.61 -1.96 2.57
CA SER A 77 13.31 -3.38 2.39
C SER A 77 14.36 -4.22 3.11
N ARG A 78 13.90 -5.16 3.93
CA ARG A 78 14.77 -6.13 4.59
C ARG A 78 14.11 -7.49 4.67
N THR A 79 14.93 -8.52 4.76
CA THR A 79 14.49 -9.91 4.93
C THR A 79 15.06 -10.47 6.22
N THR A 80 14.24 -11.16 6.99
CA THR A 80 14.69 -11.88 8.19
C THR A 80 15.31 -13.22 7.81
N SER A 81 16.09 -13.83 8.71
CA SER A 81 16.64 -15.18 8.50
C SER A 81 15.58 -16.28 8.31
N ARG A 82 14.31 -15.99 8.66
CA ARG A 82 13.15 -16.89 8.48
C ARG A 82 12.38 -16.62 7.19
N GLY A 83 12.88 -15.76 6.31
CA GLY A 83 12.27 -15.47 5.01
C GLY A 83 11.09 -14.48 5.05
N ILE A 84 10.78 -13.88 6.21
CA ILE A 84 9.80 -12.79 6.28
C ILE A 84 10.41 -11.55 5.64
N THR A 85 9.73 -10.98 4.64
CA THR A 85 10.10 -9.68 4.07
C THR A 85 9.36 -8.57 4.79
N ILE A 86 10.07 -7.47 5.06
CA ILE A 86 9.57 -6.31 5.76
C ILE A 86 9.87 -5.11 4.87
N GLN A 87 8.82 -4.51 4.33
CA GLN A 87 8.90 -3.41 3.38
C GLN A 87 8.24 -2.17 3.98
N THR A 88 8.99 -1.09 4.08
CA THR A 88 8.48 0.21 4.54
C THR A 88 8.14 1.05 3.33
N TYR A 89 6.88 1.45 3.23
CA TYR A 89 6.36 2.27 2.13
C TYR A 89 5.87 3.63 2.60
N ARG A 90 5.94 4.61 1.71
CA ARG A 90 5.20 5.88 1.82
C ARG A 90 4.05 5.91 0.82
N PRO A 91 2.79 6.08 1.26
CA PRO A 91 1.67 6.31 0.35
C PRO A 91 1.80 7.62 -0.43
N ARG A 92 1.44 7.61 -1.71
CA ARG A 92 1.51 8.76 -2.63
C ARG A 92 0.14 9.17 -3.21
N GLY A 93 -0.94 8.59 -2.68
CA GLY A 93 -2.30 8.79 -3.19
C GLY A 93 -2.55 7.95 -4.43
N ARG A 94 -3.30 8.47 -5.39
CA ARG A 94 -3.70 7.73 -6.60
C ARG A 94 -2.48 7.44 -7.49
N PRO A 95 -2.31 6.21 -8.00
CA PRO A 95 -1.24 5.89 -8.93
C PRO A 95 -1.40 6.55 -10.30
N GLU A 96 -0.25 6.87 -10.89
CA GLU A 96 -0.12 7.22 -12.30
C GLU A 96 0.24 5.96 -13.08
N TYR A 97 -0.68 5.52 -13.94
CA TYR A 97 -0.42 4.40 -14.85
C TYR A 97 0.12 4.96 -16.17
N ALA A 98 1.24 4.39 -16.64
CA ALA A 98 1.71 4.69 -17.98
C ALA A 98 0.59 4.40 -18.99
N LYS A 99 0.21 5.40 -19.80
CA LYS A 99 -0.67 5.16 -20.95
C LYS A 99 0.17 4.39 -21.96
N SER A 100 -0.07 3.10 -22.10
CA SER A 100 0.53 2.32 -23.18
C SER A 100 -0.06 2.78 -24.51
N THR A 101 0.52 3.81 -25.12
CA THR A 101 0.45 3.99 -26.58
C THR A 101 1.44 3.02 -27.21
N VAL A 102 1.13 1.72 -27.13
CA VAL A 102 1.65 0.78 -28.11
C VAL A 102 0.76 0.97 -29.32
N ASP A 103 1.27 1.68 -30.34
CA ASP A 103 0.68 1.68 -31.66
C ASP A 103 0.74 0.23 -32.19
N PRO A 104 -0.42 -0.44 -32.40
CA PRO A 104 -0.44 -1.83 -32.85
C PRO A 104 0.22 -2.02 -34.24
N GLU A 105 0.46 -0.96 -35.02
CA GLU A 105 1.09 -1.07 -36.34
C GLU A 105 2.62 -1.20 -36.32
N HIS A 106 3.30 -0.91 -35.20
CA HIS A 106 4.78 -0.96 -35.15
C HIS A 106 5.35 -2.36 -34.89
N VAL A 107 4.54 -3.31 -34.40
CA VAL A 107 5.01 -4.67 -34.03
C VAL A 107 5.06 -5.63 -35.22
N MET A 108 4.30 -5.38 -36.30
CA MET A 108 4.30 -6.26 -37.49
C MET A 108 5.39 -5.96 -38.52
N ARG A 109 6.14 -4.85 -38.38
CA ARG A 109 7.20 -4.50 -39.35
C ARG A 109 8.51 -5.26 -39.13
N ASP A 110 8.78 -5.71 -37.90
CA ASP A 110 10.03 -6.42 -37.57
C ASP A 110 9.96 -7.94 -37.84
N ALA A 111 8.77 -8.49 -38.08
CA ALA A 111 8.58 -9.94 -38.25
C ALA A 111 8.76 -10.44 -39.71
N THR A 112 9.04 -9.56 -40.69
CA THR A 112 9.08 -9.95 -42.11
C THR A 112 10.43 -9.75 -42.81
N LEU A 113 11.48 -9.30 -42.12
CA LEU A 113 12.82 -9.15 -42.73
C LEU A 113 13.83 -10.18 -42.18
N GLY A 114 13.48 -11.46 -42.30
CA GLY A 114 14.32 -12.57 -41.80
C GLY A 114 14.17 -13.86 -42.61
N ARG A 115 13.96 -13.78 -43.93
CA ARG A 115 14.06 -14.94 -44.81
C ARG A 115 14.37 -14.54 -46.25
N ARG A 116 15.59 -14.90 -46.69
CA ARG A 116 16.23 -14.88 -48.03
C ARG A 116 17.62 -14.28 -47.81
N SER A 117 18.74 -14.90 -48.14
CA SER A 117 19.08 -16.17 -48.79
C SER A 117 20.56 -16.40 -48.49
#